data_AF-A0A2V9DXD7-F1
#
_entry.id   AF-A0A2V9DXD7-F1
#
_cell.length_a   1.000
_cell.length_b   1.000
_cell.length_c   1.000
_cell.angle_alpha   90.00
_cell.angle_beta   90.00
_cell.angle_gamma   90.00
#
_symmetry.space_group_name_H-M   'P 1'
#
loop_
_entity.id
_entity.type
_entity.pdbx_description
1 polymer ?
#
loop_
_entity_poly.entity_id
_entity_poly.type
_entity_poly.pdbx_seq_one_letter_code
_entity_poly.pdbx_strand_id
1 'polypeptide(L)'
;MPEAASDPILKYLWQQAVFEAFIELRPEYLPAQVKAAERAISARLSDPNLPDLEEQLALRDALRSLRVIFPQQCQSKQEFGEIAAA
;
A
#
# COMPACT_ATOMS: atom_id res chain seq x y z
N MET A 1 18.38 -28.93 5.48
CA MET A 1 18.51 -27.64 6.17
C MET A 1 17.15 -26.97 6.05
N PRO A 2 16.42 -26.68 7.14
CA PRO A 2 15.20 -25.90 7.00
C PRO A 2 15.61 -24.45 6.69
N GLU A 3 15.23 -23.94 5.53
CA GLU A 3 15.26 -22.49 5.27
C GLU A 3 14.32 -21.85 6.29
N ALA A 4 14.90 -21.23 7.31
CA ALA A 4 14.16 -20.33 8.16
C ALA A 4 13.63 -19.22 7.26
N ALA A 5 12.33 -19.27 6.94
CA ALA A 5 11.58 -18.15 6.41
C ALA A 5 11.81 -16.99 7.37
N SER A 6 12.83 -16.19 7.07
CA SER A 6 13.13 -15.00 7.82
C SER A 6 12.05 -14.04 7.40
N ASP A 7 10.98 -13.96 8.20
CA ASP A 7 10.03 -12.86 8.08
C ASP A 7 10.86 -11.59 7.94
N PRO A 8 10.72 -10.83 6.84
CA PRO A 8 11.55 -9.66 6.62
C PRO A 8 11.43 -8.80 7.87
N ILE A 9 12.56 -8.47 8.51
CA ILE A 9 12.55 -7.57 9.66
C ILE A 9 12.18 -6.19 9.11
N LEU A 10 10.88 -5.89 9.12
CA LEU A 10 10.36 -4.61 8.66
C LEU A 10 10.72 -3.56 9.70
N LYS A 11 11.76 -2.79 9.39
CA LYS A 11 12.32 -1.74 10.24
C LYS A 11 11.31 -0.62 10.50
N TYR A 12 10.41 -0.36 9.55
CA TYR A 12 9.46 0.74 9.62
C TYR A 12 8.02 0.24 9.52
N LEU A 13 7.12 0.81 10.33
CA LEU A 13 5.71 0.42 10.38
C LEU A 13 5.00 0.57 9.02
N TRP A 14 5.40 1.54 8.19
CA TRP A 14 4.83 1.73 6.86
C TRP A 14 5.12 0.55 5.92
N GLN A 15 6.22 -0.18 6.14
CA GLN A 15 6.61 -1.29 5.27
C GLN A 15 5.66 -2.47 5.43
N GLN A 16 5.08 -2.68 6.62
CA GLN A 16 4.10 -3.73 6.87
C GLN A 16 2.85 -3.53 6.02
N ALA A 17 2.29 -2.31 6.01
CA ALA A 17 1.11 -2.00 5.20
C ALA A 17 1.39 -2.17 3.70
N VAL A 18 2.58 -1.78 3.24
CA VAL A 18 3.00 -1.97 1.84
C VAL A 18 3.16 -3.45 1.51
N PHE A 19 3.79 -4.22 2.39
CA PHE A 19 3.96 -5.66 2.22
C PHE A 19 2.60 -6.37 2.12
N GLU A 20 1.68 -6.08 3.06
CA GLU A 20 0.32 -6.62 3.05
C GLU A 20 -0.42 -6.31 1.75
N ALA A 21 -0.28 -5.10 1.21
CA ALA A 21 -0.86 -4.75 -0.08
C ALA A 21 -0.27 -5.56 -1.25
N PHE A 22 1.02 -5.89 -1.21
CA PHE A 22 1.68 -6.68 -2.26
C PHE A 22 1.38 -8.18 -2.18
N ILE A 23 1.15 -8.72 -0.99
CA ILE A 23 0.84 -10.15 -0.81
C ILE A 23 -0.67 -10.45 -0.84
N GLU A 24 -1.53 -9.43 -0.81
CA GLU A 24 -2.98 -9.61 -0.90
C GLU A 24 -3.37 -10.07 -2.31
N LEU A 25 -3.83 -11.32 -2.42
CA LEU A 25 -4.26 -11.93 -3.68
C LEU A 25 -5.77 -11.85 -3.88
N ARG A 26 -6.54 -11.46 -2.85
CA ARG A 26 -8.00 -11.40 -2.92
C ARG A 26 -8.44 -10.04 -3.43
N PRO A 27 -9.09 -9.96 -4.60
CA PRO A 27 -9.41 -8.69 -5.24
C PRO A 27 -10.43 -7.86 -4.45
N GLU A 28 -11.21 -8.46 -3.55
CA GLU A 28 -12.18 -7.74 -2.72
C GLU A 28 -11.50 -6.93 -1.60
N TYR A 29 -10.37 -7.41 -1.08
CA TYR A 29 -9.63 -6.79 0.03
C TYR A 29 -8.48 -5.91 -0.45
N LEU A 30 -7.98 -6.17 -1.66
CA LEU A 30 -6.89 -5.45 -2.30
C LEU A 30 -7.10 -3.92 -2.32
N PRO A 31 -8.27 -3.35 -2.68
CA PRO A 31 -8.49 -1.90 -2.58
C PRO A 31 -8.26 -1.33 -1.19
N ALA A 32 -8.71 -2.05 -0.14
CA ALA A 32 -8.58 -1.59 1.23
C ALA A 32 -7.11 -1.62 1.68
N GLN A 33 -6.38 -2.67 1.31
CA GLN A 33 -4.96 -2.81 1.64
C GLN A 33 -4.08 -1.79 0.90
N VAL A 34 -4.35 -1.53 -0.38
CA VAL A 34 -3.66 -0.47 -1.12
C VAL A 34 -3.90 0.89 -0.48
N LYS A 35 -5.14 1.21 -0.09
CA LYS A 35 -5.46 2.47 0.61
C LYS A 35 -4.78 2.55 1.98
N ALA A 36 -4.69 1.44 2.72
CA ALA A 36 -3.98 1.39 3.99
C ALA A 36 -2.49 1.67 3.80
N ALA A 37 -1.86 1.06 2.80
CA ALA A 37 -0.47 1.29 2.44
C ALA A 37 -0.20 2.74 2.01
N GLU A 38 -1.04 3.31 1.13
CA GLU A 38 -0.92 4.71 0.71
C GLU A 38 -1.05 5.68 1.90
N ARG A 39 -1.98 5.42 2.82
CA ARG A 39 -2.14 6.22 4.04
C ARG A 39 -0.93 6.10 4.96
N ALA A 40 -0.41 4.90 5.17
CA ALA A 40 0.77 4.68 6.00
C ALA A 40 2.00 5.41 5.45
N ILE A 41 2.22 5.33 4.12
CA ILE A 41 3.30 6.07 3.44
C ILE A 41 3.08 7.59 3.57
N SER A 42 1.87 8.07 3.31
CA SER A 42 1.58 9.52 3.34
C SER A 42 1.73 10.10 4.75
N ALA A 43 1.31 9.35 5.77
CA ALA A 43 1.47 9.73 7.17
C ALA A 43 2.97 9.84 7.53
N ARG A 44 3.79 8.86 7.10
CA ARG A 44 5.23 8.91 7.36
C ARG A 44 5.95 10.03 6.59
N LEU A 45 5.54 10.32 5.36
CA LEU A 45 6.06 11.45 4.59
C LEU A 45 5.68 12.82 5.18
N SER A 46 4.57 12.88 5.93
CA SER A 46 4.09 14.09 6.60
C SER A 46 4.67 14.26 8.02
N ASP A 47 5.40 13.26 8.51
CA ASP A 47 6.02 13.29 9.83
C ASP A 47 7.20 14.28 9.83
N PRO A 48 7.17 15.33 10.66
CA PRO A 48 8.26 16.30 10.73
C PRO A 48 9.58 15.70 11.25
N ASN A 49 9.53 14.51 11.87
CA ASN A 49 10.69 13.79 12.36
C ASN A 49 11.21 12.74 11.37
N LEU A 50 10.90 12.85 10.07
CA LEU A 50 11.48 11.99 9.02
C LEU A 50 12.93 12.45 8.74
N PRO A 51 13.97 11.79 9.31
CA PRO A 51 15.33 12.33 9.26
C PRO A 51 16.15 11.74 8.10
N ASP A 52 15.72 10.60 7.55
CA ASP A 52 16.50 9.75 6.68
C ASP A 52 16.08 9.91 5.22
N LEU A 53 17.02 10.41 4.40
CA LEU A 53 16.80 10.59 2.97
C LEU A 53 16.54 9.25 2.27
N GLU A 54 17.17 8.16 2.73
CA GLU A 54 16.95 6.83 2.17
C GLU A 54 15.51 6.35 2.45
N GLU A 55 15.02 6.55 3.67
CA GLU A 55 13.62 6.28 4.02
C GLU A 55 12.66 7.11 3.16
N GLN A 56 12.95 8.40 2.95
CA GLN A 56 12.11 9.27 2.12
C GLN A 56 12.07 8.81 0.65
N LEU A 57 13.20 8.39 0.08
CA LEU A 57 13.26 7.84 -1.27
C LEU A 57 12.47 6.53 -1.36
N ALA A 58 12.68 5.62 -0.40
CA ALA A 58 11.96 4.35 -0.34
C ALA A 58 10.44 4.53 -0.23
N LEU A 59 9.97 5.50 0.56
CA LEU A 59 8.55 5.85 0.68
C LEU A 59 7.96 6.32 -0.66
N ARG A 60 8.69 7.16 -1.39
CA ARG A 60 8.25 7.66 -2.71
C ARG A 60 8.22 6.56 -3.75
N ASP A 61 9.20 5.67 -3.75
CA ASP A 61 9.28 4.53 -4.66
C ASP A 61 8.21 3.48 -4.36
N ALA A 62 7.92 3.23 -3.07
CA ALA A 62 6.82 2.37 -2.65
C ALA A 62 5.47 2.93 -3.13
N LEU A 63 5.24 4.23 -2.94
CA LEU A 63 4.00 4.88 -3.39
C LEU A 63 3.83 4.81 -4.91
N ARG A 64 4.91 5.02 -5.67
CA ARG A 64 4.89 4.88 -7.13
C ARG A 64 4.58 3.44 -7.52
N SER A 65 5.23 2.46 -6.88
CA SER A 65 5.04 1.04 -7.17
C SER A 65 3.61 0.60 -6.93
N LEU A 66 3.00 1.00 -5.81
CA LEU A 66 1.59 0.71 -5.52
C LEU A 66 0.65 1.24 -6.62
N ARG A 67 0.87 2.46 -7.09
CA ARG A 67 0.04 3.09 -8.13
C ARG A 67 0.20 2.43 -9.51
N VAL A 68 1.41 1.98 -9.83
CA VAL A 68 1.72 1.32 -11.11
C VAL A 68 1.15 -0.11 -11.12
N ILE A 69 1.27 -0.83 -10.01
CA ILE A 69 0.86 -2.24 -9.91
C ILE A 69 -0.67 -2.34 -9.69
N PHE A 70 -1.26 -1.40 -8.97
CA PHE A 70 -2.69 -1.39 -8.64
C PHE A 70 -3.42 -0.14 -9.19
N PRO A 71 -3.35 0.15 -10.50
CA PRO A 71 -3.84 1.41 -11.08
C PRO A 71 -5.36 1.59 -10.94
N GLN A 72 -6.12 0.48 -10.92
CA GLN A 72 -7.58 0.50 -10.78
C GLN A 72 -8.04 0.78 -9.35
N GLN A 73 -7.18 0.60 -8.35
CA GLN A 73 -7.54 0.75 -6.94
C GLN A 73 -7.33 2.18 -6.43
N CYS A 74 -6.50 2.96 -7.14
CA CYS A 74 -6.38 4.41 -6.97
C CYS A 74 -7.54 5.18 -7.62
N GLN A 75 -8.31 4.53 -8.50
CA GLN A 75 -9.55 5.09 -9.03
C GLN A 75 -10.67 4.82 -8.04
N SER A 76 -11.05 5.85 -7.32
CA SER A 76 -12.28 5.84 -6.53
C SER A 76 -13.46 5.65 -7.50
N LYS A 77 -13.85 4.40 -7.75
CA LYS A 77 -15.12 4.10 -8.41
C LYS A 77 -16.23 4.56 -7.47
N GLN A 78 -16.70 5.79 -7.68
CA GLN A 78 -18.12 6.08 -7.56
C GLN A 78 -18.84 5.20 -8.60
N GLU A 79 -19.17 3.97 -8.22
CA GLU A 79 -20.19 3.18 -8.91
C GLU A 79 -21.09 2.61 -7.83
N PHE A 80 -22.11 3.38 -7.49
CA PHE A 80 -23.31 2.88 -6.82
C PHE A 80 -24.52 3.56 -7.45
N GLY A 81 -25.46 2.77 -7.96
CA GLY A 81 -26.69 3.22 -8.62
C GLY A 81 -26.73 2.81 -10.10
N GLU A 82 -26.80 1.53 -10.42
CA GLU A 82 -28.03 0.73 -10.40
C GLU A 82 -28.94 1.04 -11.60
N ILE A 83 -28.94 0.09 -12.52
CA ILE A 83 -29.76 -0.04 -13.71
C ILE A 83 -31.08 -0.69 -13.27
N ALA A 84 -32.19 0.07 -13.26
CA ALA A 84 -33.60 -0.37 -13.30
C ALA A 84 -34.48 0.89 -13.17
N ALA A 85 -35.60 1.12 -13.85
CA ALA A 85 -36.53 0.32 -14.64
C ALA A 85 -37.20 1.25 -15.68
N ALA A 86 -37.39 0.80 -16.92
CA ALA A 86 -38.69 0.39 -17.50
C ALA A 86 -39.71 1.53 -17.67
#